data_AF-A0A4U7EY62-F1
#
_entry.id   AF-A0A4U7EY62-F1
#
_cell.length_a   1.000
_cell.length_b   1.000
_cell.length_c   1.000
_cell.angle_alpha   90.00
_cell.angle_beta   90.00
_cell.angle_gamma   90.00
#
_symmetry.space_group_name_H-M   'P 1'
#
loop_
_entity.id
_entity.type
_entity.pdbx_description
1 polymer ?
#
loop_
_entity_poly.entity_id
_entity_poly.type
_entity_poly.pdbx_seq_one_letter_code
_entity_poly.pdbx_strand_id
1 'polypeptide(L)'
;ERNVSPPSNQEVKTSVSGCCYRRGNGRVFYFRPGHATYPIYYDEDVRRVLRNAVGWAEPGDGPTPEFGNADPREEIDTSDDRTVH
;
A
#
# COMPACT_ATOMS: atom_id res chain seq x y z
N GLU A 1 14.30 -11.49 -14.19
CA GLU A 1 13.22 -10.79 -14.90
C GLU A 1 12.86 -9.51 -14.12
N ARG A 2 12.47 -8.45 -14.85
CA ARG A 2 12.47 -7.01 -14.50
C ARG A 2 12.24 -6.62 -13.03
N ASN A 3 13.24 -5.99 -12.42
CA ASN A 3 13.10 -5.18 -11.20
C ASN A 3 12.37 -3.88 -11.58
N VAL A 4 11.07 -3.84 -11.32
CA VAL A 4 10.28 -2.60 -11.39
C VAL A 4 10.30 -2.00 -9.99
N SER A 5 11.02 -0.90 -9.81
CA SER A 5 10.90 -0.09 -8.58
C SER A 5 9.44 0.38 -8.46
N PRO A 6 8.79 0.15 -7.32
CA PRO A 6 7.42 0.59 -7.13
C PRO A 6 7.37 2.14 -7.07
N PRO A 7 6.26 2.76 -7.54
CA PRO A 7 6.09 4.22 -7.50
C PRO A 7 6.15 4.74 -6.05
N SER A 8 6.57 6.00 -5.88
CA SER A 8 6.96 6.63 -4.59
C SER A 8 5.94 6.59 -3.44
N ASN A 9 4.71 6.14 -3.70
CA ASN A 9 3.64 6.02 -2.73
C ASN A 9 3.36 4.57 -2.28
N GLN A 10 4.22 3.62 -2.61
CA GLN A 10 4.10 2.22 -2.25
C GLN A 10 5.24 1.79 -1.32
N GLU A 11 4.97 1.77 -0.02
CA GLU A 11 5.86 1.13 0.94
C GLU A 11 5.60 -0.38 0.89
N VAL A 12 6.53 -1.13 0.30
CA VAL A 12 6.51 -2.59 0.25
C VAL A 12 7.40 -3.11 1.37
N LYS A 13 6.82 -3.79 2.36
CA LYS A 13 7.58 -4.51 3.39
C LYS A 13 7.47 -6.01 3.12
N THR A 14 8.57 -6.60 2.70
CA THR A 14 8.66 -8.04 2.45
C THR A 14 9.26 -8.74 3.66
N SER A 15 8.60 -9.79 4.14
CA SER A 15 9.14 -10.71 5.15
C SER A 15 9.28 -12.11 4.53
N VAL A 16 10.09 -12.98 5.12
CA VAL A 16 10.40 -14.32 4.58
C VAL A 16 9.15 -15.18 4.28
N SER A 17 8.01 -14.89 4.91
CA SER A 17 6.75 -15.64 4.78
C SER A 17 5.62 -14.90 4.07
N GLY A 18 5.81 -13.65 3.63
CA GLY A 18 4.72 -12.85 3.04
C GLY A 18 5.12 -11.44 2.60
N CYS A 19 4.21 -10.76 1.92
CA CYS A 19 4.39 -9.40 1.43
C CYS A 19 3.23 -8.51 1.90
N CYS A 20 3.55 -7.36 2.49
CA CYS A 20 2.60 -6.30 2.80
C CYS A 20 2.87 -5.12 1.88
N TYR A 21 1.84 -4.63 1.19
CA TYR A 21 1.96 -3.45 0.36
C TYR A 21 0.71 -2.58 0.44
N ARG A 22 0.85 -1.31 0.07
CA ARG A 22 -0.25 -0.32 0.03
C ARG A 22 -0.58 0.04 -1.41
N ARG A 23 -1.86 0.27 -1.70
CA ARG A 23 -2.33 0.80 -2.98
C ARG A 23 -3.41 1.85 -2.72
N GLY A 24 -3.08 3.12 -2.93
CA GLY A 24 -3.91 4.23 -2.46
C GLY A 24 -4.12 4.12 -0.94
N ASN A 25 -5.36 4.27 -0.50
CA ASN A 25 -5.73 4.08 0.92
C ASN A 25 -5.85 2.59 1.33
N GLY A 26 -5.78 1.67 0.36
CA GLY A 26 -5.91 0.23 0.59
C GLY A 26 -4.63 -0.42 1.11
N ARG A 27 -4.79 -1.39 2.00
CA ARG A 27 -3.74 -2.25 2.54
C ARG A 27 -3.92 -3.67 2.02
N VAL A 28 -2.88 -4.28 1.46
CA VAL A 28 -2.92 -5.65 0.92
C VAL A 28 -1.90 -6.52 1.62
N PHE A 29 -2.38 -7.65 2.14
CA PHE A 29 -1.57 -8.68 2.77
C PHE A 29 -1.54 -9.93 1.90
N TYR A 30 -0.34 -10.38 1.54
CA TYR A 30 -0.12 -11.62 0.80
C TYR A 30 0.60 -12.63 1.69
N PHE A 31 -0.03 -13.79 1.88
CA PHE A 31 0.52 -14.93 2.60
C PHE A 31 0.42 -16.17 1.71
N ARG A 32 1.51 -16.94 1.61
CA ARG A 32 1.53 -18.21 0.87
C ARG A 32 1.49 -19.39 1.84
N PRO A 33 0.31 -19.82 2.30
CA PRO A 33 0.18 -21.11 2.94
C PRO A 33 0.36 -22.21 1.87
N GLY A 34 1.09 -23.28 2.21
CA GLY A 34 1.48 -24.37 1.30
C GLY A 34 0.34 -25.19 0.67
N HIS A 35 0.71 -26.33 0.06
CA HIS A 35 -0.16 -27.18 -0.77
C HIS A 35 -1.49 -27.56 -0.10
N ALA A 36 -2.60 -27.44 -0.83
CA ALA A 36 -3.98 -27.58 -0.35
C ALA A 36 -4.32 -28.94 0.31
N THR A 37 -3.46 -29.95 0.14
CA THR A 37 -3.60 -31.29 0.71
C THR A 37 -3.33 -31.35 2.23
N TYR A 38 -2.64 -30.36 2.79
CA TYR A 38 -2.34 -30.32 4.23
C TYR A 38 -3.33 -29.41 4.97
N PRO A 39 -3.75 -29.77 6.20
CA PRO A 39 -4.66 -28.95 7.01
C PRO A 39 -3.95 -27.72 7.63
N ILE A 40 -3.12 -27.01 6.85
CA ILE A 40 -2.32 -25.85 7.28
C ILE A 40 -3.17 -24.67 7.78
N TYR A 41 -4.44 -24.57 7.37
CA TYR A 41 -5.35 -23.54 7.88
C TYR A 41 -5.92 -23.87 9.26
N TYR A 42 -5.70 -25.09 9.76
CA TYR A 42 -6.07 -25.48 11.12
C TYR A 42 -4.96 -25.21 12.14
N ASP A 43 -3.75 -24.94 11.65
CA ASP A 43 -2.61 -24.54 12.46
C ASP A 43 -2.88 -23.20 13.18
N GLU A 44 -2.58 -23.17 14.47
CA GLU A 44 -2.85 -22.01 15.33
C GLU A 44 -2.02 -20.79 14.94
N ASP A 45 -0.78 -20.99 14.48
CA ASP A 45 0.10 -19.91 14.05
C ASP A 45 -0.39 -19.31 12.74
N VAL A 46 -0.86 -20.14 11.81
CA VAL A 46 -1.46 -19.67 10.55
C VAL A 46 -2.70 -18.82 10.83
N ARG A 47 -3.57 -19.28 11.72
CA ARG A 47 -4.77 -18.53 12.13
C ARG A 47 -4.42 -17.21 12.81
N ARG A 48 -3.37 -17.20 13.64
CA ARG A 48 -2.88 -15.99 14.31
C ARG A 48 -2.36 -14.96 13.31
N VAL A 49 -1.57 -15.40 12.31
CA VAL A 49 -1.08 -14.54 11.23
C VAL A 49 -2.26 -13.92 10.46
N LEU A 50 -3.25 -14.74 10.08
CA LEU A 50 -4.43 -14.24 9.36
C LEU A 50 -5.24 -13.25 10.20
N ARG A 51 -5.44 -13.52 11.50
CA ARG A 51 -6.15 -12.59 12.41
C ARG A 51 -5.45 -11.24 12.49
N ASN A 52 -4.13 -11.24 12.66
CA ASN A 52 -3.33 -10.01 12.72
C ASN A 52 -3.36 -9.26 11.38
N ALA A 53 -3.31 -9.99 10.27
CA ALA A 53 -3.38 -9.41 8.94
C ALA A 53 -4.71 -8.73 8.66
N VAL A 54 -5.83 -9.30 9.10
CA VAL A 54 -7.16 -8.69 8.98
C VAL A 54 -7.23 -7.39 9.77
N GLY A 55 -6.78 -7.38 11.03
CA GLY A 55 -6.73 -6.16 11.83
C GLY A 55 -5.82 -5.08 11.22
N TRP A 56 -4.67 -5.47 10.66
CA TRP A 56 -3.82 -4.54 9.92
C TRP A 56 -4.48 -4.02 8.63
N ALA A 57 -5.23 -4.86 7.91
CA ALA A 57 -5.84 -4.52 6.62
C ALA A 57 -7.20 -3.80 6.73
N GLU A 58 -7.71 -3.57 7.96
CA GLU A 58 -8.92 -2.79 8.21
C GLU A 58 -8.88 -1.46 7.42
N PRO A 59 -9.98 -0.95 6.85
CA PRO A 59 -9.97 0.36 6.21
C PRO A 59 -9.60 1.46 7.23
N GLY A 60 -8.72 2.39 6.87
CA GLY A 60 -8.47 3.55 7.72
C GLY A 60 -9.41 4.72 7.39
N ASP A 61 -9.63 5.63 8.34
CA ASP A 61 -10.41 6.87 8.18
C ASP A 61 -9.67 7.95 7.36
N GLY A 62 -8.76 7.55 6.49
CA GLY A 62 -8.00 8.49 5.66
C GLY A 62 -8.91 9.22 4.67
N PRO A 63 -8.63 10.49 4.34
CA PRO A 63 -9.43 11.24 3.38
C PRO A 63 -9.47 10.50 2.04
N THR A 64 -10.60 10.57 1.36
CA THR A 64 -10.67 10.15 -0.05
C THR A 64 -9.70 11.03 -0.84
N PRO A 65 -8.73 10.43 -1.58
CA PRO A 65 -7.77 11.22 -2.32
C PRO A 65 -8.50 12.01 -3.42
N GLU A 66 -8.34 13.33 -3.39
CA GLU A 66 -8.80 14.23 -4.44
C GLU A 66 -7.76 14.31 -5.55
N PHE A 67 -8.22 14.23 -6.81
CA PHE A 67 -7.38 14.33 -7.98
C PHE A 67 -7.94 15.41 -8.91
N GLY A 68 -7.07 16.23 -9.50
CA GLY A 68 -7.46 17.30 -10.42
C GLY A 68 -6.45 18.44 -10.44
N ASN A 69 -6.68 19.44 -11.29
CA ASN A 69 -6.01 20.74 -11.17
C ASN A 69 -6.54 21.44 -9.92
N ALA A 70 -5.64 21.84 -9.04
CA ALA A 70 -5.94 22.60 -7.84
C ALA A 70 -5.28 23.96 -7.94
N ASP A 71 -5.95 24.99 -7.42
CA ASP A 71 -5.34 26.31 -7.33
C ASP A 71 -4.06 26.26 -6.49
N PRO A 72 -3.04 27.05 -6.85
CA PRO A 72 -1.81 27.16 -6.06
C PRO A 72 -2.15 27.46 -4.60
N ARG A 73 -1.49 26.73 -3.68
CA ARG A 73 -1.67 26.96 -2.24
C ARG A 73 -0.97 28.21 -1.73
N GLU A 74 -0.06 28.76 -2.53
CA GLU A 74 0.69 29.98 -2.24
C GLU A 74 0.62 30.92 -3.46
N GLU A 75 0.79 32.22 -3.24
CA GLU A 75 0.88 33.18 -4.33
C GLU A 75 2.07 32.84 -5.23
N ILE A 76 1.78 32.63 -6.51
CA ILE A 76 2.80 32.48 -7.55
C ILE A 76 3.12 33.84 -8.13
N ASP A 77 4.40 34.20 -8.15
CA ASP A 77 4.87 35.38 -8.85
C ASP A 77 4.85 35.10 -10.37
N THR A 78 3.86 35.67 -11.05
CA THR A 78 3.70 35.56 -12.50
C THR A 78 4.51 36.60 -13.27
N SER A 79 5.28 37.45 -12.58
CA SER A 79 6.06 38.53 -13.19
C SER A 79 7.49 38.12 -13.59
N ASP A 80 7.98 36.95 -13.14
CA ASP A 80 9.31 36.46 -13.52
C ASP A 80 9.22 35.71 -14.86
N ASP A 81 9.84 36.25 -15.91
CA ASP A 81 9.90 35.65 -17.26
C ASP A 81 10.58 34.26 -17.31
N ARG A 82 11.17 33.80 -16.18
CA ARG A 82 11.71 32.43 -16.04
C ARG A 82 10.68 31.42 -15.56
N THR A 83 9.48 31.88 -15.17
CA THR A 83 8.41 31.04 -14.64
C THR A 83 7.65 30.37 -15.78
N VAL A 84 7.88 29.06 -15.96
CA VAL A 84 7.13 28.21 -16.88
C VAL A 84 5.81 27.76 -16.23
N HIS A 85 4.88 28.70 -16.06
CA HIS A 85 3.49 28.41 -15.69
C HIS A 85 2.56 28.63 -16.86
#